data_AF-A0A349HNF3-F1
#
_entry.id   AF-A0A349HNF3-F1
#
_cell.length_a   1.000
_cell.length_b   1.000
_cell.length_c   1.000
_cell.angle_alpha   90.00
_cell.angle_beta   90.00
_cell.angle_gamma   90.00
#
_symmetry.space_group_name_H-M   'P 1'
#
loop_
_entity.id
_entity.type
_entity.pdbx_description
1 polymer ?
#
loop_
_entity_poly.entity_id
_entity_poly.type
_entity_poly.pdbx_seq_one_letter_code
_entity_poly.pdbx_strand_id
1 'polypeptide(L)' 'MNNQKMNDQNNFEERKMYQGNWTCSECGAEIKELPFEPSGDRPLLCRDCHRQKMQRRNQRRY' A
#
# COMPACT_ATOMS: atom_id res chain seq x y z
N MET A 1 1.91 43.97 12.52
CA MET A 1 1.31 42.71 13.00
C MET A 1 0.23 42.31 12.02
N ASN A 2 0.25 41.05 11.56
CA ASN A 2 -0.84 40.25 10.95
C ASN A 2 -0.33 39.49 9.72
N ASN A 3 0.18 38.27 9.93
CA ASN A 3 0.29 37.29 8.86
C ASN A 3 -0.50 36.06 9.29
N GLN A 4 -1.72 36.01 8.76
CA GLN A 4 -2.72 35.01 9.08
C GLN A 4 -2.31 33.66 8.47
N LYS A 5 -2.17 32.70 9.38
CA LYS A 5 -2.08 31.24 9.19
C LYS A 5 -2.72 30.78 7.88
N MET A 6 -1.90 30.36 6.92
CA MET A 6 -2.37 29.64 5.74
C MET A 6 -2.83 28.25 6.19
N ASN A 7 -4.11 28.00 6.01
CA ASN A 7 -4.75 26.70 6.19
C ASN A 7 -4.17 25.72 5.17
N ASP A 8 -3.38 24.77 5.66
CA ASP A 8 -2.98 23.54 4.97
C ASP A 8 -4.23 22.68 4.73
N GLN A 9 -5.05 23.07 3.75
CA GLN A 9 -6.17 22.29 3.24
C GLN A 9 -5.61 21.07 2.51
N ASN A 10 -5.20 20.09 3.32
CA ASN A 10 -4.90 18.73 2.92
C ASN A 10 -6.16 18.13 2.29
N ASN A 11 -6.33 18.37 0.98
CA ASN A 11 -7.21 17.62 0.10
C ASN A 11 -6.60 16.22 -0.08
N PHE A 12 -6.66 15.47 1.02
CA PHE A 12 -6.23 14.10 1.08
C PHE A 12 -7.39 13.30 0.51
N GLU A 13 -7.44 13.16 -0.82
CA GLU A 13 -8.37 12.26 -1.50
C GLU A 13 -8.48 10.98 -0.66
N GLU A 14 -9.69 10.68 -0.19
CA GLU A 14 -9.94 9.59 0.73
C GLU A 14 -9.35 8.32 0.12
N ARG A 15 -8.23 7.82 0.69
CA ARG A 15 -7.56 6.63 0.14
C ARG A 15 -8.54 5.47 0.25
N LYS A 16 -9.20 5.14 -0.86
CA LYS A 16 -10.12 4.01 -0.93
C LYS A 16 -9.35 2.74 -0.57
N MET A 17 -9.64 2.20 0.60
CA MET A 17 -9.16 0.89 1.02
C MET A 17 -10.19 -0.15 0.61
N TYR A 18 -9.75 -1.14 -0.14
CA TYR A 18 -10.54 -2.29 -0.52
C TYR A 18 -10.39 -3.33 0.58
N GLN A 19 -11.51 -3.67 1.22
CA GLN A 19 -11.57 -4.77 2.18
C GLN A 19 -12.08 -6.03 1.48
N GLY A 20 -11.46 -7.16 1.75
CA GLY A 20 -11.81 -8.44 1.14
C GLY A 20 -11.03 -9.59 1.75
N ASN A 21 -11.17 -10.79 1.21
CA ASN A 21 -10.36 -11.94 1.60
C ASN A 21 -9.58 -12.43 0.38
N TRP A 22 -8.30 -12.09 0.31
CA TRP A 22 -7.44 -12.58 -0.77
C TRP A 22 -6.30 -13.40 -0.21
N THR A 23 -5.77 -14.32 -1.01
CA THR A 23 -4.68 -15.19 -0.61
C THR A 23 -3.36 -14.69 -1.17
N CYS A 24 -2.35 -14.54 -0.32
CA CYS A 24 -1.00 -14.20 -0.76
C CYS A 24 -0.42 -15.34 -1.60
N SER A 25 0.01 -15.04 -2.83
CA SER A 25 0.59 -16.02 -3.74
C SER A 25 1.97 -16.54 -3.31
N GLU A 26 2.66 -15.85 -2.40
CA GLU A 26 3.98 -16.26 -1.90
C GLU A 26 3.91 -17.08 -0.61
N CYS A 27 3.09 -16.66 0.36
CA CYS A 27 3.06 -17.28 1.70
C CYS A 27 1.72 -17.91 2.08
N GLY A 28 0.66 -17.73 1.28
CA GLY A 28 -0.68 -18.23 1.58
C GLY A 28 -1.44 -17.45 2.65
N ALA A 29 -0.88 -16.35 3.19
CA ALA A 29 -1.56 -15.54 4.19
C ALA A 29 -2.80 -14.82 3.64
N GLU A 30 -3.80 -14.64 4.51
CA GLU A 30 -5.01 -13.88 4.20
C GLU A 30 -4.75 -12.37 4.19
N ILE A 31 -5.17 -11.71 3.12
CA ILE A 31 -5.07 -10.27 2.90
C ILE A 31 -6.46 -9.69 3.07
N LYS A 32 -6.60 -8.82 4.08
CA LYS A 32 -7.90 -8.25 4.49
C LYS A 32 -8.16 -6.86 3.91
N GLU A 33 -7.11 -6.11 3.66
CA GLU A 33 -7.18 -4.72 3.21
C GLU A 33 -6.08 -4.43 2.18
N LEU A 34 -6.44 -3.76 1.10
CA LEU A 34 -5.52 -3.29 0.07
C LEU A 34 -5.82 -1.84 -0.32
N PRO A 35 -4.78 -1.02 -0.56
CA PRO A 35 -4.97 0.36 -1.03
C PRO A 35 -5.22 0.44 -2.55
N PHE A 36 -5.34 -0.70 -3.23
CA PHE A 36 -5.57 -0.81 -4.66
C PHE A 36 -6.59 -1.89 -4.94
N GLU A 37 -7.29 -1.75 -6.07
CA GLU A 37 -8.25 -2.74 -6.52
C GLU A 37 -7.52 -4.04 -6.91
N PRO A 38 -7.86 -5.18 -6.32
CA PRO A 38 -7.21 -6.45 -6.62
C PRO A 38 -7.66 -6.95 -7.99
N SER A 39 -6.84 -6.74 -9.01
CA SER A 39 -7.05 -7.33 -10.33
C SER A 39 -6.69 -8.82 -10.29
N GLY A 40 -7.63 -9.69 -10.68
CA GLY A 40 -7.44 -11.16 -10.68
C GLY A 40 -6.33 -11.67 -11.60
N ASP A 41 -5.81 -10.82 -12.49
CA ASP A 41 -4.73 -11.14 -13.42
C ASP A 41 -3.33 -11.18 -12.79
N ARG A 42 -3.14 -10.63 -11.58
CA ARG A 42 -1.80 -10.47 -10.97
C ARG A 42 -1.70 -11.19 -9.62
N PRO A 43 -0.55 -11.81 -9.31
CA PRO A 43 -0.34 -12.46 -8.02
C PRO A 43 -0.39 -11.41 -6.91
N LEU A 44 -1.30 -11.61 -5.96
CA LEU A 44 -1.46 -10.73 -4.82
C LEU A 44 -0.41 -11.08 -3.76
N LEU A 45 0.26 -10.05 -3.23
CA LEU A 45 1.25 -10.21 -2.17
C LEU A 45 0.78 -9.51 -0.91
N CYS A 46 0.96 -10.16 0.25
CA CYS A 46 0.73 -9.50 1.53
C CYS A 46 1.76 -8.39 1.77
N ARG A 47 1.47 -7.51 2.72
CA ARG A 47 2.33 -6.37 3.07
C ARG A 47 3.77 -6.79 3.37
N ASP A 48 3.95 -7.93 4.04
CA ASP A 48 5.26 -8.46 4.43
C ASP A 48 6.06 -8.99 3.23
N CYS A 49 5.45 -9.82 2.39
CA CYS A 49 6.08 -10.32 1.16
C CYS A 49 6.45 -9.16 0.22
N HIS A 50 5.55 -8.17 0.08
CA HIS A 50 5.80 -6.98 -0.71
C HIS A 50 6.98 -6.16 -0.16
N ARG A 51 7.04 -5.95 1.18
CA ARG A 51 8.14 -5.25 1.85
C ARG A 51 9.47 -6.00 1.69
N GLN A 52 9.47 -7.32 1.84
CA GLN A 52 10.68 -8.13 1.69
C GLN A 52 11.21 -8.07 0.25
N LYS A 53 10.32 -8.14 -0.75
CA LYS A 53 10.66 -8.02 -2.17
C LYS A 53 11.27 -6.65 -2.50
N MET A 54 10.70 -5.58 -1.92
CA MET A 54 11.24 -4.22 -2.02
C MET A 54 12.63 -4.10 -1.37
N GLN A 55 12.81 -4.66 -0.17
CA GLN A 55 14.10 -4.63 0.54
C GLN A 55 15.22 -5.33 -0.24
N ARG A 56 14.95 -6.52 -0.80
CA ARG A 56 15.94 -7.25 -1.62
C ARG A 56 16.38 -6.47 -2.86
N ARG A 57 15.50 -5.63 -3.44
CA ARG A 57 15.84 -4.78 -4.59
C ARG A 57 16.76 -3.63 -4.19
N ASN A 58 16.56 -3.05 -3.00
CA ASN A 58 17.35 -1.92 -2.54
C ASN A 58 18.80 -2.31 -2.17
N GLN A 59 18.99 -3.53 -1.65
CA GLN A 59 20.32 -4.03 -1.24
C GLN A 59 21.28 -4.29 -2.39
N ARG A 60 20.80 -4.39 -3.64
CA ARG A 60 21.64 -4.64 -4.82
C ARG A 60 22.14 -3.36 -5.51
N ARG A 61 21.86 -2.18 -4.94
CA ARG A 61 22.28 -0.89 -5.49
C ARG A 61 23.59 -0.35 -4.89
N TYR A 62 24.34 -1.18 -4.17
CA TYR A 62 25.64 -0.84 -3.62
C TYR A 62 26.70 -1.81 -4.11
#